data_AF-A0A3B8XYS6-F1
#
_entry.id   AF-A0A3B8XYS6-F1
#
_cell.length_a   1.000
_cell.length_b   1.000
_cell.length_c   1.000
_cell.angle_alpha   90.00
_cell.angle_beta   90.00
_cell.angle_gamma   90.00
#
_symmetry.space_group_name_H-M   'P 1'
#
loop_
_entity.id
_entity.type
_entity.pdbx_description
1 polymer ?
#
loop_
_entity_poly.entity_id
_entity_poly.type
_entity_poly.pdbx_seq_one_letter_code
_entity_poly.pdbx_strand_id
1 'polypeptide(L)'
;IYAHQDKEDDALIGVKSTALKFGASTKKYLWAFYGAMMAALVASAVTAGLGFFFYPVAALAAALLVWQIVMLDIDDPARCLRLFRSNRDFGLIVFAAIVAGQVA
;
A
#
# COMPACT_ATOMS: atom_id res chain seq x y z
N ILE A 1 3.35 4.34 6.44
CA ILE A 1 2.24 5.30 6.64
C ILE A 1 1.81 5.31 8.10
N TYR A 2 1.26 4.22 8.66
CA TYR A 2 0.77 4.18 10.05
C TYR A 2 1.77 4.67 11.10
N ALA A 3 3.03 4.23 11.02
CA ALA A 3 4.09 4.60 11.98
C ALA A 3 4.39 6.11 12.08
N HIS A 4 3.95 6.92 11.12
CA HIS A 4 4.06 8.39 11.23
C HIS A 4 3.08 8.99 12.24
N GLN A 5 2.09 8.24 12.73
CA GLN A 5 1.22 8.70 13.83
C GLN A 5 1.98 8.84 15.15
N ASP A 6 2.91 7.92 15.42
CA ASP A 6 3.62 7.83 16.70
C ASP A 6 5.05 8.38 16.58
N LYS A 7 5.37 9.14 15.51
CA LYS A 7 6.75 9.54 15.18
C LYS A 7 7.41 10.37 16.30
N GLU A 8 6.65 11.26 16.93
CA GLU A 8 7.16 12.14 18.00
C GLU A 8 7.41 11.35 19.28
N ASP A 9 6.44 10.52 19.66
CA ASP A 9 6.56 9.62 20.81
C ASP A 9 7.73 8.66 20.62
N ASP A 10 7.84 8.02 19.45
CA ASP A 10 8.96 7.15 19.10
C ASP A 10 10.31 7.85 19.29
N ALA A 11 10.42 9.13 18.88
CA ALA A 11 11.64 9.91 19.03
C ALA A 11 11.96 10.20 20.50
N LEU A 12 10.94 10.54 21.31
CA LEU A 12 11.09 10.86 22.73
C LEU A 12 11.60 9.67 23.54
N ILE A 13 11.12 8.46 23.24
CA ILE A 13 11.50 7.24 23.97
C ILE A 13 12.63 6.45 23.29
N GLY A 14 13.18 6.96 22.18
CA GLY A 14 14.31 6.35 21.47
C GLY A 14 13.98 5.08 20.68
N VAL A 15 12.71 4.88 20.30
CA VAL A 15 12.28 3.76 19.44
C VAL A 15 12.81 3.98 18.02
N LYS A 16 13.41 2.94 17.43
CA LYS A 16 14.01 3.01 16.08
C LYS A 16 12.99 2.64 14.99
N SER A 17 11.96 3.46 14.80
CA SER A 17 10.92 3.18 13.81
C SER A 17 11.32 3.54 12.37
N THR A 18 10.61 2.96 11.40
CA THR A 18 10.80 3.28 9.98
C THR A 18 10.29 4.68 9.63
N ALA A 19 9.36 5.23 10.41
CA ALA A 19 8.92 6.61 10.29
C ALA A 19 10.09 7.57 10.53
N LEU A 20 10.89 7.33 11.58
CA LEU A 20 12.11 8.09 11.86
C LEU A 20 13.22 7.80 10.85
N LYS A 21 13.46 6.52 10.53
CA LYS A 21 14.53 6.11 9.60
C LYS A 21 14.33 6.67 8.19
N PHE A 22 13.11 6.59 7.65
CA PHE A 22 12.81 7.04 6.28
C PHE A 22 12.45 8.52 6.22
N GLY A 23 11.80 9.06 7.25
CA GLY A 23 11.45 10.48 7.36
C GLY A 23 10.86 11.03 6.06
N ALA A 24 11.42 12.12 5.56
CA ALA A 24 11.02 12.76 4.31
C ALA A 24 11.12 11.85 3.07
N SER A 25 11.99 10.83 3.10
CA SER A 25 12.12 9.84 2.01
C SER A 25 11.02 8.77 2.01
N THR A 26 10.05 8.82 2.94
CA THR A 26 8.98 7.81 3.05
C THR A 26 8.29 7.53 1.72
N LYS A 27 7.93 8.57 0.94
CA LYS A 27 7.27 8.38 -0.36
C LYS A 27 8.10 7.54 -1.33
N LYS A 28 9.43 7.72 -1.34
CA LYS A 28 10.35 6.94 -2.18
C LYS A 28 10.33 5.47 -1.80
N TYR A 29 10.37 5.16 -0.50
CA TYR A 29 10.30 3.78 -0.03
C TYR A 29 8.93 3.15 -0.27
N LEU A 30 7.84 3.92 -0.19
CA LEU A 30 6.51 3.43 -0.54
C LEU A 30 6.43 3.04 -2.02
N TRP A 31 6.96 3.85 -2.94
CA TRP A 31 7.05 3.47 -4.35
C TRP A 31 7.76 2.13 -4.55
N ALA A 32 8.90 1.92 -3.87
CA ALA A 32 9.65 0.68 -3.96
C ALA A 32 8.87 -0.51 -3.38
N PHE A 33 8.33 -0.40 -2.16
CA PHE A 33 7.63 -1.51 -1.51
C PHE A 33 6.28 -1.83 -2.17
N TYR A 34 5.49 -0.82 -2.52
CA TYR A 34 4.22 -1.03 -3.23
C TYR A 34 4.45 -1.57 -4.63
N GLY A 35 5.46 -1.08 -5.35
CA GLY A 35 5.85 -1.62 -6.65
C GLY A 35 6.26 -3.09 -6.57
N ALA A 36 7.13 -3.44 -5.62
CA ALA A 36 7.56 -4.83 -5.40
C ALA A 36 6.39 -5.74 -5.02
N MET A 37 5.50 -5.28 -4.14
CA MET A 37 4.30 -6.03 -3.73
C MET A 37 3.35 -6.25 -4.91
N MET A 38 3.07 -5.22 -5.72
CA MET A 38 2.22 -5.37 -6.92
C MET A 38 2.85 -6.31 -7.95
N ALA A 39 4.17 -6.23 -8.15
CA ALA A 39 4.89 -7.14 -9.05
C ALA A 39 4.79 -8.60 -8.57
N ALA A 40 4.96 -8.84 -7.26
CA ALA A 40 4.79 -10.17 -6.68
C ALA A 40 3.34 -10.67 -6.83
N LEU A 41 2.34 -9.80 -6.59
CA LEU A 41 0.92 -10.14 -6.76
C LEU A 41 0.59 -10.56 -8.19
N VAL A 42 1.08 -9.80 -9.18
CA VAL A 42 0.90 -10.13 -10.61
C VAL A 42 1.64 -11.42 -10.98
N ALA A 43 2.87 -11.61 -10.49
CA ALA A 43 3.61 -12.85 -10.71
C ALA A 43 2.85 -14.06 -10.15
N SER A 44 2.30 -13.94 -8.93
CA SER A 44 1.44 -14.98 -8.34
C SER A 44 0.23 -15.28 -9.21
N ALA A 45 -0.47 -14.25 -9.71
CA ALA A 45 -1.61 -14.42 -10.59
C ALA A 45 -1.26 -15.17 -11.89
N VAL A 46 -0.12 -14.87 -12.51
CA VAL A 46 0.39 -15.58 -13.68
C VAL A 46 0.68 -17.03 -13.35
N THR A 47 1.38 -17.31 -12.26
CA THR A 47 1.70 -18.69 -11.85
C THR A 47 0.48 -19.50 -11.43
N ALA A 48 -0.55 -18.84 -10.92
CA ALA A 48 -1.83 -19.45 -10.55
C ALA A 48 -2.79 -19.61 -11.74
N GLY A 49 -2.43 -19.12 -12.93
CA GLY A 49 -3.27 -19.19 -14.11
C GLY A 49 -4.55 -18.35 -14.03
N LEU A 50 -4.54 -17.21 -13.31
CA LEU A 50 -5.71 -16.35 -13.23
C LEU A 50 -6.07 -15.73 -14.59
N GLY A 51 -7.37 -15.71 -14.89
CA GLY A 51 -7.94 -15.20 -16.13
C GLY A 51 -7.78 -13.69 -16.34
N PHE A 52 -8.07 -13.24 -17.56
CA PHE A 52 -7.84 -11.87 -18.02
C PHE A 52 -8.47 -10.79 -17.14
N PHE A 53 -9.63 -11.05 -16.51
CA PHE A 53 -10.31 -10.06 -15.68
C PHE A 53 -9.58 -9.74 -14.37
N PHE A 54 -8.60 -10.54 -13.94
CA PHE A 54 -7.74 -10.22 -12.81
C PHE A 54 -7.01 -8.88 -13.02
N TYR A 55 -6.39 -8.68 -14.18
CA TYR A 55 -5.48 -7.56 -14.45
C TYR A 55 -6.13 -6.17 -14.38
N PRO A 56 -7.29 -5.90 -15.03
CA PRO A 56 -7.93 -4.59 -14.93
C PRO A 56 -8.43 -4.29 -13.51
N VAL A 57 -8.88 -5.29 -12.74
CA VAL A 57 -9.30 -5.08 -11.36
C VAL A 57 -8.09 -4.86 -10.45
N ALA A 58 -7.00 -5.60 -10.64
CA ALA A 58 -5.74 -5.37 -9.94
C ALA A 58 -5.13 -3.98 -10.24
N ALA A 59 -5.37 -3.43 -11.44
CA ALA A 59 -4.96 -2.07 -11.77
C ALA A 59 -5.68 -1.01 -10.91
N LEU A 60 -6.92 -1.26 -10.48
CA LEU A 60 -7.62 -0.39 -9.52
C LEU A 60 -6.94 -0.40 -8.15
N ALA A 61 -6.44 -1.56 -7.71
CA ALA A 61 -5.67 -1.67 -6.46
C ALA A 61 -4.36 -0.87 -6.56
N ALA A 62 -3.65 -0.96 -7.69
CA ALA A 62 -2.46 -0.16 -7.94
C ALA A 62 -2.77 1.35 -7.95
N ALA A 63 -3.87 1.78 -8.58
CA ALA A 63 -4.30 3.18 -8.58
C ALA A 63 -4.56 3.70 -7.16
N LEU A 64 -5.16 2.89 -6.28
CA LEU A 64 -5.37 3.26 -4.87
C LEU A 64 -4.05 3.47 -4.12
N LEU A 65 -3.04 2.63 -4.36
CA LEU A 65 -1.71 2.79 -3.76
C LEU A 65 -0.99 4.05 -4.27
N VAL A 66 -1.10 4.36 -5.57
CA VAL A 66 -0.57 5.60 -6.13
C VAL A 66 -1.25 6.80 -5.50
N TRP A 67 -2.58 6.77 -5.37
CA TRP A 67 -3.35 7.80 -4.68
C TRP A 67 -2.89 7.97 -3.22
N GLN A 68 -2.65 6.88 -2.48
CA GLN A 68 -2.08 6.96 -1.13
C GLN A 68 -0.72 7.67 -1.11
N ILE A 69 0.19 7.37 -2.04
CA ILE A 69 1.52 8.01 -2.09
C ILE A 69 1.41 9.50 -2.42
N VAL A 70 0.59 9.86 -3.42
CA VAL A 70 0.37 11.26 -3.83
C VAL A 70 -0.23 12.04 -2.67
N MET A 71 -1.27 11.49 -2.05
CA MET A 71 -1.98 12.12 -0.94
C MET A 71 -1.27 12.01 0.40
N LEU A 72 -0.15 11.29 0.52
CA LEU A 72 0.53 11.18 1.81
C LEU A 72 1.10 12.54 2.24
N ASP A 73 0.75 12.92 3.45
CA ASP A 73 1.45 13.94 4.23
C ASP A 73 1.92 13.25 5.51
N ILE A 74 3.23 13.23 5.75
CA ILE A 74 3.84 12.50 6.87
C ILE A 74 3.78 13.28 8.17
N ASP A 75 3.45 14.57 8.10
CA ASP A 75 3.33 15.46 9.27
C ASP A 75 1.87 15.69 9.67
N ASP A 76 0.91 15.04 8.99
CA ASP A 76 -0.51 14.98 9.35
C ASP A 76 -0.89 13.55 9.80
N PRO A 77 -0.87 13.26 11.12
CA PRO A 77 -1.23 11.96 11.68
C PRO A 77 -2.65 11.51 11.30
N ALA A 78 -3.62 12.43 11.25
CA ALA A 78 -4.99 12.12 10.91
C ALA A 78 -5.11 11.67 9.44
N ARG A 79 -4.37 12.31 8.54
CA ARG A 79 -4.27 11.90 7.13
C ARG A 79 -3.51 10.59 6.97
N CYS A 80 -2.43 10.38 7.71
CA CYS A 80 -1.76 9.08 7.78
C CYS A 80 -2.72 7.96 8.19
N LEU A 81 -3.55 8.17 9.22
CA LEU A 81 -4.54 7.20 9.66
C LEU A 81 -5.62 6.95 8.59
N ARG A 82 -6.14 8.00 7.95
CA ARG A 82 -7.14 7.86 6.86
C ARG A 82 -6.59 7.04 5.69
N LEU A 83 -5.38 7.36 5.23
CA LEU A 83 -4.71 6.61 4.15
C LEU A 83 -4.38 5.18 4.57
N PHE A 84 -3.99 4.96 5.83
CA PHE A 84 -3.77 3.61 6.32
C PHE A 84 -5.06 2.79 6.36
N ARG A 85 -6.19 3.38 6.76
CA ARG A 85 -7.50 2.71 6.76
C ARG A 85 -7.98 2.33 5.36
N SER A 86 -7.61 3.07 4.32
CA SER A 86 -7.94 2.70 2.93
C SER A 86 -7.24 1.41 2.46
N ASN A 87 -6.28 0.87 3.23
CA ASN A 87 -5.76 -0.48 2.97
C ASN A 87 -6.83 -1.58 3.10
N ARG A 88 -7.93 -1.32 3.84
CA ARG A 88 -9.11 -2.19 3.81
C ARG A 88 -9.67 -2.30 2.39
N ASP A 89 -9.84 -1.16 1.72
CA ASP A 89 -10.39 -1.11 0.36
C ASP A 89 -9.40 -1.72 -0.63
N PHE A 90 -8.09 -1.49 -0.46
CA PHE A 90 -7.05 -2.19 -1.22
C PHE A 90 -7.21 -3.71 -1.12
N GLY A 91 -7.36 -4.25 0.10
CA GLY A 91 -7.57 -5.68 0.30
C GLY A 91 -8.85 -6.21 -0.36
N LEU A 92 -9.95 -5.45 -0.29
CA LEU A 92 -11.21 -5.81 -0.95
C LEU A 92 -11.07 -5.82 -2.48
N ILE A 93 -10.36 -4.85 -3.06
CA ILE A 93 -10.11 -4.80 -4.52
C ILE A 93 -9.23 -5.98 -4.94
N VAL A 94 -8.17 -6.32 -4.19
CA VAL A 94 -7.33 -7.49 -4.48
C VAL A 94 -8.14 -8.78 -4.41
N PHE A 95 -9.00 -8.94 -3.39
CA PHE A 95 -9.91 -10.08 -3.30
C PHE A 95 -10.85 -10.16 -4.51
N ALA A 96 -11.48 -9.04 -4.88
CA ALA A 96 -12.34 -8.96 -6.06
C ALA A 96 -11.59 -9.30 -7.35
N ALA A 97 -10.32 -8.88 -7.49
CA ALA A 97 -9.49 -9.22 -8.63
C ALA A 97 -9.24 -10.73 -8.73
N ILE A 98 -8.92 -11.38 -7.60
CA ILE A 98 -8.71 -12.84 -7.55
C ILE A 98 -10.01 -13.57 -7.94
N VAL A 99 -11.15 -13.17 -7.36
CA VAL A 99 -12.45 -13.76 -7.71
C VAL A 99 -12.75 -13.57 -9.20
N ALA A 100 -12.60 -12.36 -9.73
CA ALA A 100 -12.82 -12.07 -11.15
C ALA A 100 -11.91 -12.90 -12.07
N GLY A 101 -10.67 -13.16 -11.65
CA GLY A 101 -9.73 -14.02 -12.37
C GLY A 101 -10.00 -15.52 -12.24
N GLN A 102 -10.84 -15.96 -11.31
CA GLN A 102 -11.22 -17.38 -11.12
C GLN A 102 -12.53 -17.74 -11.84
N VAL A 103 -13.43 -16.77 -12.02
CA VAL A 103 -14.76 -16.98 -12.61
C VAL A 103 -14.74 -16.94 -14.15
N ALA A 104 -13.58 -16.65 -14.77
CA ALA A 104 -13.44 -16.50 -16.22
C ALA A 104 -12.33 -17.36 -16.81
#